data_AF-A0A925BE18-F1
#
_entry.id   AF-A0A925BE18-F1
#
_cell.length_a   1.000
_cell.length_b   1.000
_cell.length_c   1.000
_cell.angle_alpha   90.00
_cell.angle_beta   90.00
_cell.angle_gamma   90.00
#
_symmetry.space_group_name_H-M   'P 1'
#
loop_
_entity.id
_entity.type
_entity.pdbx_description
1 polymer ?
#
loop_
_entity_poly.entity_id
_entity_poly.type
_entity_poly.pdbx_seq_one_letter_code
_entity_poly.pdbx_strand_id
1 'polypeptide(L)'
;TARHYYGDSAIFIRRTAWDSLGGFREGMLMEDWEFVCRLENHAKQTGHRTVLLPETVTTSARRFAGKRRLRYILLWSYLHLLHARGISGDELARMYPDVR
;
A
#
# COMPACT_ATOMS: atom_id res chain seq x y z
N THR A 1 13.10 -4.38 12.11
CA THR A 1 12.80 -3.12 11.39
C THR A 1 11.54 -3.33 10.58
N ALA A 2 10.52 -2.48 10.70
CA ALA A 2 9.32 -2.59 9.86
C ALA A 2 9.70 -2.25 8.41
N ARG A 3 9.30 -3.09 7.46
CA ARG A 3 9.46 -2.82 6.02
C ARG A 3 8.22 -2.09 5.52
N HIS A 4 8.42 -1.19 4.57
CA HIS A 4 7.32 -0.50 3.88
C HIS A 4 7.45 -0.75 2.39
N TYR A 5 6.39 -1.29 1.79
CA TYR A 5 6.23 -1.56 0.37
C TYR A 5 4.75 -1.41 0.02
N TYR A 6 4.44 -1.23 -1.25
CA TYR A 6 3.10 -0.87 -1.73
C TYR A 6 2.50 -1.98 -2.59
N GLY A 7 1.25 -1.82 -3.00
CA GLY A 7 0.52 -2.80 -3.80
C GLY A 7 1.14 -3.06 -5.17
N ASP A 8 1.91 -2.11 -5.71
CA ASP A 8 2.67 -2.28 -6.95
C ASP A 8 3.95 -3.12 -6.78
N SER A 9 4.29 -3.51 -5.55
CA SER A 9 5.45 -4.35 -5.22
C SER A 9 5.19 -5.86 -5.41
N ALA A 10 4.06 -6.25 -6.00
CA ALA A 10 3.65 -7.64 -6.25
C ALA A 10 3.72 -8.52 -4.99
N ILE A 11 2.89 -8.20 -4.00
CA ILE A 11 2.88 -8.85 -2.70
C ILE A 11 2.28 -10.27 -2.81
N PHE A 12 3.03 -11.28 -2.38
CA PHE A 12 2.56 -12.66 -2.21
C PHE A 12 2.60 -13.06 -0.74
N ILE A 13 1.49 -13.62 -0.24
CA ILE A 13 1.40 -14.09 1.14
C ILE A 13 0.70 -15.46 1.24
N ARG A 14 0.91 -16.14 2.36
CA ARG A 14 0.16 -17.37 2.69
C ARG A 14 -1.30 -17.03 2.96
N ARG A 15 -2.21 -17.88 2.47
CA ARG A 15 -3.66 -17.75 2.72
C ARG A 15 -4.00 -17.67 4.20
N THR A 16 -3.36 -18.48 5.04
CA THR A 16 -3.60 -18.47 6.49
C THR A 16 -3.26 -17.12 7.14
N ALA A 17 -2.23 -16.42 6.64
CA ALA A 17 -1.88 -15.08 7.11
C ALA A 17 -2.84 -14.01 6.55
N TRP A 18 -3.34 -14.18 5.32
CA TRP A 18 -4.38 -13.32 4.77
C TRP A 18 -5.65 -13.36 5.62
N ASP A 19 -6.11 -14.58 5.91
CA ASP A 19 -7.35 -14.82 6.66
C ASP A 19 -7.22 -14.34 8.12
N SER A 20 -6.05 -14.53 8.76
CA SER A 20 -5.81 -14.04 10.13
C SER A 20 -5.76 -12.51 10.23
N LEU A 21 -5.35 -11.84 9.16
CA LEU A 21 -5.28 -10.39 9.09
C LEU A 21 -6.61 -9.75 8.63
N GLY A 22 -7.55 -10.54 8.11
CA GLY A 22 -8.83 -10.04 7.61
C GLY A 22 -8.75 -9.28 6.27
N GLY A 23 -7.68 -9.49 5.50
CA GLY A 23 -7.51 -8.88 4.17
C GLY A 23 -7.37 -7.35 4.16
N PHE A 24 -7.54 -6.74 2.97
CA PHE A 24 -7.50 -5.29 2.80
C PHE A 24 -8.74 -4.61 3.39
N ARG A 25 -8.57 -3.38 3.87
CA ARG A 25 -9.71 -2.52 4.23
C ARG A 25 -10.25 -1.87 2.97
N GLU A 26 -11.47 -2.21 2.61
CA GLU A 26 -12.11 -1.65 1.42
C GLU A 26 -12.39 -0.14 1.58
N GLY A 27 -12.20 0.63 0.52
CA GLY A 27 -12.53 2.06 0.47
C GLY A 27 -11.55 3.00 1.18
N MET A 28 -10.57 2.47 1.92
CA MET A 28 -9.50 3.24 2.56
C MET A 28 -8.43 3.60 1.54
N LEU A 29 -7.99 4.86 1.48
CA LEU A 29 -6.80 5.20 0.69
C LEU A 29 -5.53 4.68 1.40
N MET A 30 -4.58 4.14 0.63
CA MET A 30 -3.37 3.50 1.17
C MET A 30 -3.70 2.21 1.95
N GLU A 31 -4.72 1.47 1.49
CA GLU A 31 -5.11 0.19 2.09
C GLU A 31 -3.97 -0.84 2.05
N ASP A 32 -3.11 -0.73 1.04
CA ASP A 32 -1.93 -1.57 0.85
C ASP A 32 -0.86 -1.31 1.92
N TRP A 33 -0.55 -0.04 2.20
CA TRP A 33 0.38 0.34 3.27
C TRP A 33 -0.12 -0.15 4.64
N GLU A 34 -1.40 0.10 4.95
CA GLU A 34 -2.00 -0.32 6.22
C GLU A 34 -1.93 -1.85 6.39
N PHE A 35 -2.23 -2.58 5.31
CA PHE A 35 -2.13 -4.03 5.30
C PHE A 35 -0.69 -4.51 5.50
N VAL A 36 0.29 -3.89 4.84
CA VAL A 36 1.70 -4.21 5.02
C VAL A 36 2.15 -3.96 6.45
N CYS A 37 1.72 -2.87 7.09
CA CYS A 37 2.00 -2.66 8.51
C CYS A 37 1.44 -3.78 9.40
N ARG A 38 0.20 -4.21 9.15
CA ARG A 38 -0.41 -5.35 9.88
C ARG A 38 0.35 -6.65 9.62
N LEU A 39 0.72 -6.92 8.37
CA LEU A 39 1.48 -8.11 7.96
C LEU A 39 2.86 -8.18 8.63
N GLU A 40 3.62 -7.08 8.60
CA GLU A 40 4.95 -7.01 9.21
C GLU A 40 4.89 -7.19 10.74
N ASN A 41 3.83 -6.68 11.37
CA ASN A 41 3.62 -6.87 12.81
C ASN A 41 3.22 -8.32 13.13
N HIS A 42 2.32 -8.91 12.36
CA HIS A 42 1.92 -10.32 12.51
C HIS A 42 3.12 -11.26 12.29
N ALA A 43 3.94 -11.01 11.27
CA ALA A 43 5.14 -11.79 11.01
C ALA A 43 6.11 -11.77 12.20
N LYS A 44 6.37 -10.59 12.78
CA LYS A 44 7.20 -10.47 13.98
C LYS A 44 6.63 -11.24 15.17
N GLN A 45 5.33 -11.13 15.42
CA GLN A 45 4.66 -11.79 16.55
C GLN A 45 4.67 -13.32 16.43
N THR A 46 4.59 -13.85 15.21
CA THR A 46 4.56 -15.29 14.93
C THR A 46 5.94 -15.90 14.67
N GLY A 47 7.00 -15.09 14.69
CA GLY A 47 8.36 -15.54 14.35
C GLY A 47 8.59 -15.75 12.85
N HIS A 48 7.64 -15.35 12.00
CA HIS A 48 7.76 -15.37 10.55
C HIS A 48 8.52 -14.15 10.02
N ARG A 49 8.92 -14.20 8.74
CA ARG A 49 9.65 -13.12 8.06
C ARG A 49 9.16 -12.99 6.63
N THR A 50 9.06 -11.74 6.18
CA THR A 50 8.87 -11.39 4.77
C THR A 50 10.21 -11.34 4.05
N VAL A 51 10.23 -11.72 2.77
CA VAL A 51 11.43 -11.71 1.92
C VAL A 51 11.15 -10.90 0.67
N LEU A 52 12.12 -10.08 0.25
CA LEU A 52 12.08 -9.41 -1.05
C LEU A 52 12.73 -10.36 -2.06
N LEU A 53 12.00 -10.68 -3.12
CA LEU A 53 12.47 -11.52 -4.20
C LEU A 53 13.26 -10.69 -5.21
N PRO A 54 14.33 -11.24 -5.84
CA PRO A 54 15.10 -10.53 -6.87
C PRO A 54 14.34 -10.35 -8.19
N GLU A 55 13.26 -11.10 -8.39
CA GLU A 55 12.40 -11.01 -9.56
C GLU A 55 11.69 -9.65 -9.63
N THR A 56 11.46 -9.20 -10.86
CA THR A 56 10.80 -7.92 -11.12
C THR A 56 9.51 -8.15 -11.88
N VAL A 57 8.52 -7.29 -11.60
CA VAL A 57 7.26 -7.24 -12.34
C VAL A 57 7.20 -5.99 -13.19
N THR A 58 6.70 -6.11 -14.42
CA THR A 58 6.46 -4.96 -15.28
C THR A 58 5.06 -4.43 -15.05
N THR A 59 4.94 -3.18 -14.61
CA THR A 59 3.65 -2.51 -14.41
C THR A 59 3.29 -1.64 -15.61
N SER A 60 2.00 -1.43 -15.84
CA SER A 60 1.52 -0.65 -16.97
C SER A 60 1.44 0.84 -16.63
N ALA A 61 2.07 1.70 -17.43
CA ALA A 61 2.03 3.16 -17.27
C ALA A 61 0.72 3.83 -17.73
N ARG A 62 -0.34 3.07 -18.05
CA ARG A 62 -1.61 3.58 -18.61
C ARG A 62 -2.19 4.76 -17.83
N ARG A 63 -2.14 4.73 -16.49
CA ARG A 63 -2.68 5.79 -15.63
C ARG A 63 -2.01 7.15 -15.83
N PHE A 64 -0.77 7.15 -16.34
CA PHE A 64 0.04 8.34 -16.62
C PHE A 64 0.01 8.78 -18.09
N ALA A 65 -0.52 7.94 -18.99
CA ALA A 65 -0.58 8.26 -20.42
C ALA A 65 -1.48 9.49 -20.64
N GLY A 66 -0.96 10.52 -21.32
CA GLY A 66 -1.68 11.77 -21.59
C GLY A 66 -1.89 12.70 -20.39
N LYS A 67 -1.34 12.37 -19.20
CA LYS A 67 -1.50 13.16 -17.98
C LYS A 67 -0.22 13.87 -17.53
N ARG A 68 -0.34 14.95 -16.75
CA ARG A 68 0.79 15.66 -16.13
C ARG A 68 1.44 14.79 -15.04
N ARG A 69 2.43 13.97 -15.40
CA ARG A 69 3.17 13.06 -14.48
C ARG A 69 3.58 13.72 -13.17
N LEU A 70 4.16 14.92 -13.23
CA LEU A 70 4.62 15.65 -12.06
C LEU A 70 3.49 15.96 -11.07
N ARG A 71 2.28 16.30 -11.56
CA ARG A 71 1.13 16.58 -10.70
C ARG A 71 0.73 15.34 -9.89
N TYR A 72 0.78 14.16 -10.50
CA TYR A 72 0.48 12.90 -9.81
C TYR A 72 1.55 12.53 -8.79
N ILE A 73 2.83 12.70 -9.14
CA ILE A 73 3.94 12.48 -8.21
C ILE A 73 3.77 13.38 -6.98
N LEU A 74 3.56 14.69 -7.17
CA LEU A 74 3.37 15.64 -6.07
C LEU A 74 2.14 15.33 -5.21
N LEU A 75 1.01 15.01 -5.85
CA LEU A 75 -0.20 14.63 -5.16
C LEU A 75 0.01 13.37 -4.31
N TRP A 76 0.62 12.32 -4.88
CA TRP A 76 0.90 11.09 -4.16
C TRP A 76 1.87 11.33 -3.02
N SER A 77 2.97 12.07 -3.24
CA SER A 77 3.90 12.45 -2.17
C SER A 77 3.19 13.21 -1.05
N TYR A 78 2.26 14.10 -1.37
CA TYR A 78 1.46 14.81 -0.39
C TYR A 78 0.54 13.88 0.42
N LEU A 79 -0.15 12.95 -0.23
CA LEU A 79 -1.01 11.97 0.45
C LEU A 79 -0.20 11.07 1.39
N HIS A 80 0.98 10.61 0.97
CA HIS A 80 1.90 9.85 1.82
C HIS A 80 2.38 10.67 3.02
N LEU A 81 2.63 11.96 2.81
CA LEU A 81 3.07 12.88 3.86
C LEU A 81 1.97 13.12 4.91
N LEU A 82 0.70 13.20 4.49
CA LEU A 82 -0.45 13.29 5.38
C LEU A 82 -0.67 11.99 6.15
N HIS A 83 -0.58 10.85 5.47
CA HIS A 83 -0.68 9.53 6.11
C HIS A 83 0.43 9.32 7.16
N ALA A 84 1.66 9.70 6.84
CA ALA A 84 2.79 9.65 7.78
C ALA A 84 2.63 10.57 8.99
N ARG A 85 1.78 11.62 8.88
CA ARG A 85 1.39 12.49 10.01
C ARG A 85 0.22 11.94 10.83
N GLY A 86 -0.27 10.74 10.51
CA GLY A 86 -1.34 10.06 11.26
C GLY A 86 -2.75 10.34 10.75
N ILE A 87 -2.91 11.00 9.60
CA ILE A 87 -4.23 11.13 8.96
C ILE A 87 -4.65 9.77 8.44
N SER A 88 -5.85 9.32 8.81
CA SER A 88 -6.34 8.00 8.42
C SER A 88 -6.58 7.91 6.91
N GLY A 89 -6.45 6.70 6.36
CA GLY A 89 -6.77 6.47 4.95
C GLY A 89 -8.23 6.75 4.60
N ASP A 90 -9.15 6.65 5.56
CA ASP A 90 -10.56 7.05 5.40
C ASP A 90 -10.70 8.56 5.22
N GLU A 91 -9.93 9.36 5.98
CA GLU A 91 -9.88 10.81 5.80
C GLU A 91 -9.25 11.19 4.45
N LEU A 92 -8.18 10.50 4.05
CA LEU A 92 -7.54 10.72 2.76
C LEU A 92 -8.46 10.36 1.59
N ALA A 93 -9.24 9.28 1.70
CA ALA A 93 -10.22 8.89 0.68
C ALA A 93 -11.29 9.97 0.47
N ARG A 94 -11.68 10.72 1.51
CA ARG A 94 -12.58 11.87 1.37
C ARG A 94 -11.95 13.04 0.62
N MET A 95 -10.65 13.25 0.78
CA MET A 95 -9.89 14.31 0.08
C MET A 95 -9.55 13.94 -1.37
N TYR A 96 -9.45 12.64 -1.65
CA TYR A 96 -9.17 12.10 -2.97
C TYR A 96 -10.20 11.01 -3.34
N PRO A 97 -11.45 11.41 -3.65
CA PRO A 97 -12.46 10.45 -4.06
C PRO A 97 -11.97 9.68 -5.27
N ASP A 98 -12.07 8.35 -5.21
CA ASP A 98 -11.55 7.46 -6.24
C ASP A 98 -12.12 7.85 -7.62
N VAL A 99 -11.26 8.36 -8.50
CA VAL A 99 -11.65 8.78 -9.86
C VAL A 99 -11.60 7.58 -10.81
N ARG A 100 -12.01 6.40 -10.33
CA ARG A 100 -11.89 5.12 -11.05
C ARG A 100 -12.89 5.02 -12.19
#